data_AF-A0A101DFW8-F1
#
_entry.id   AF-A0A101DFW8-F1
#
_cell.length_a   1.000
_cell.length_b   1.000
_cell.length_c   1.000
_cell.angle_alpha   90.00
_cell.angle_beta   90.00
_cell.angle_gamma   90.00
#
_symmetry.space_group_name_H-M   'P 1'
#
loop_
_entity.id
_entity.type
_entity.pdbx_description
1 polymer ?
#
loop_
_entity_poly.entity_id
_entity_poly.type
_entity_poly.pdbx_seq_one_letter_code
_entity_poly.pdbx_strand_id
1 'polypeptide(L)'
;LPLYKGLRVHGYWTVDETKMSKSLGNVIKPLELKDKYGLAPFRYFLLREMHFGLDANFSEEAFVNRLNSDLANDLGNLFSRVLTMTNKYFAGKVPSAGKLEAEDEAVIGIGLESIANFQNLFARFQFARALESLWEFVRYLNKYIDQTAPWQLAKEKQEERLATVIYLLLEGLRKIALHLWPVMPSVSVEMLKQLGVDFEVQKVDLLAESKEWGKLEAGLKVAKKSNLFPRQEIKLEQNKEAASSASLKEKKEYVSFEDFKKLDLRVGKILSATRVEKSDKLLKLEVDLGEDKPRQIIAGIAPYFSPAELMGKEVIVVSNLKPRKIFGQLSEGMVLAANDGQSFALLTVSKEVKEGTKIS
;
A
#
# COMPACT_ATOMS: atom_id res chain seq x y z
N LEU A 1 21.23 -36.76 -18.66
CA LEU A 1 20.80 -35.34 -18.75
C LEU A 1 21.78 -34.50 -17.95
N PRO A 2 22.18 -33.31 -18.42
CA PRO A 2 23.02 -32.40 -17.63
C PRO A 2 22.31 -32.01 -16.32
N LEU A 3 23.07 -31.93 -15.22
CA LEU A 3 22.55 -31.51 -13.91
C LEU A 3 22.10 -30.05 -13.93
N TYR A 4 21.10 -29.71 -13.11
CA TYR A 4 20.65 -28.32 -12.97
C TYR A 4 21.75 -27.48 -12.32
N LYS A 5 21.95 -26.24 -12.79
CA LYS A 5 22.94 -25.29 -12.24
C LYS A 5 22.42 -24.46 -11.06
N GLY A 6 21.11 -24.48 -10.82
CA GLY A 6 20.49 -23.81 -9.68
C GLY A 6 19.04 -24.26 -9.48
N LEU A 7 18.67 -24.43 -8.22
CA LEU A 7 17.29 -24.65 -7.78
C LEU A 7 16.81 -23.36 -7.11
N ARG A 8 15.68 -22.82 -7.58
CA ARG A 8 15.06 -21.61 -7.04
C ARG A 8 13.65 -21.97 -6.59
N VAL A 9 13.37 -21.75 -5.32
CA VAL A 9 12.10 -22.10 -4.68
C VAL A 9 11.50 -20.81 -4.14
N HIS A 10 10.30 -20.47 -4.60
CA HIS A 10 9.54 -19.35 -4.07
C HIS A 10 8.75 -19.81 -2.83
N GLY A 11 8.33 -18.86 -1.98
CA GLY A 11 7.41 -19.16 -0.89
C GLY A 11 5.98 -19.43 -1.40
N TYR A 12 5.10 -19.81 -0.49
CA TYR A 12 3.71 -20.08 -0.80
C TYR A 12 2.91 -18.79 -0.94
N TRP A 13 1.89 -18.83 -1.81
CA TRP A 13 0.82 -17.84 -1.79
C TRP A 13 -0.30 -18.33 -0.87
N THR A 14 -0.66 -17.52 0.12
CA THR A 14 -1.86 -17.68 0.95
C THR A 14 -2.96 -16.73 0.47
N VAL A 15 -4.20 -16.99 0.87
CA VAL A 15 -5.36 -16.12 0.60
C VAL A 15 -5.96 -15.74 1.94
N ASP A 16 -6.05 -14.44 2.21
CA ASP A 16 -6.50 -13.89 3.49
C ASP A 16 -5.83 -14.54 4.71
N GLU A 17 -4.52 -14.80 4.62
CA GLU A 17 -3.65 -15.44 5.61
C GLU A 17 -3.96 -16.92 5.88
N THR A 18 -4.78 -17.54 5.03
CA THR A 18 -5.12 -18.97 5.10
C THR A 18 -4.59 -19.71 3.87
N LYS A 19 -4.29 -21.01 4.03
CA LYS A 19 -3.94 -21.84 2.86
C LYS A 19 -5.17 -21.99 1.97
N MET A 20 -4.98 -21.89 0.66
CA MET A 20 -6.05 -22.15 -0.31
C MET A 20 -6.55 -23.60 -0.15
N SER A 21 -7.85 -23.76 0.05
CA SER A 21 -8.49 -25.07 0.08
C SER A 21 -9.83 -25.04 -0.64
N LYS A 22 -10.05 -26.02 -1.53
CA LYS A 22 -11.36 -26.23 -2.17
C LYS A 22 -12.47 -26.43 -1.14
N SER A 23 -12.16 -26.99 0.03
CA SER A 23 -13.14 -27.21 1.11
C SER A 23 -13.50 -25.94 1.89
N LEU A 24 -12.64 -24.92 1.91
CA LEU A 24 -12.87 -23.64 2.60
C LEU A 24 -13.51 -22.58 1.70
N GLY A 25 -13.67 -22.87 0.40
CA GLY A 25 -14.23 -21.91 -0.57
C GLY A 25 -13.35 -20.69 -0.85
N ASN A 26 -12.16 -20.59 -0.25
CA ASN A 26 -11.22 -19.47 -0.38
C ASN A 26 -10.24 -19.61 -1.56
N VAL A 27 -10.53 -20.51 -2.50
CA VAL A 27 -9.63 -20.76 -3.64
C VAL A 27 -9.75 -19.61 -4.62
N ILE A 28 -8.66 -18.87 -4.78
CA ILE A 28 -8.57 -17.89 -5.84
C ILE A 28 -8.31 -18.60 -7.15
N LYS A 29 -9.07 -18.21 -8.17
CA LYS A 29 -8.93 -18.71 -9.53
C LYS A 29 -8.23 -17.64 -10.36
N PRO A 30 -6.90 -17.77 -10.60
CA PRO A 30 -6.13 -16.77 -11.34
C PRO A 30 -6.70 -16.43 -12.72
N LEU A 31 -7.39 -17.39 -13.35
CA LEU A 31 -8.04 -17.18 -14.65
C LEU A 31 -9.23 -16.22 -14.55
N GLU A 32 -10.04 -16.30 -13.51
CA GLU A 32 -11.17 -15.39 -13.30
C GLU A 32 -10.66 -13.96 -12.99
N LEU A 33 -9.60 -13.83 -12.19
CA LEU A 33 -8.96 -12.53 -11.94
C LEU A 33 -8.32 -11.93 -13.19
N LYS A 34 -7.69 -12.76 -14.03
CA LYS A 34 -7.18 -12.35 -15.33
C LYS A 34 -8.30 -11.81 -16.23
N ASP A 35 -9.43 -12.50 -16.28
CA ASP A 35 -10.55 -12.09 -17.14
C ASP A 35 -11.23 -10.81 -16.61
N LYS A 36 -11.27 -10.62 -15.28
CA LYS A 36 -11.84 -9.44 -14.62
C LYS A 36 -10.94 -8.20 -14.70
N TYR A 37 -9.64 -8.35 -14.44
CA TYR A 37 -8.70 -7.23 -14.23
C TYR A 37 -7.57 -7.16 -15.27
N GLY A 38 -7.45 -8.15 -16.15
CA GLY A 38 -6.39 -8.27 -17.14
C GLY A 38 -5.16 -9.03 -16.65
N LEU A 39 -4.49 -9.68 -17.59
CA LEU A 39 -3.29 -10.50 -17.31
C LEU A 39 -2.10 -9.67 -16.83
N ALA A 40 -1.87 -8.50 -17.43
CA ALA A 40 -0.69 -7.69 -17.16
C ALA A 40 -0.69 -7.13 -15.71
N PRO A 41 -1.78 -6.51 -15.21
CA PRO A 41 -1.84 -6.09 -13.81
C PRO A 41 -1.66 -7.25 -12.83
N PHE A 42 -2.23 -8.43 -13.14
CA PHE A 42 -2.07 -9.60 -12.28
C PHE A 42 -0.61 -10.07 -12.19
N ARG A 43 0.10 -10.14 -13.34
CA ARG A 43 1.54 -10.45 -13.35
C ARG A 43 2.37 -9.43 -12.58
N TYR A 44 2.05 -8.15 -12.73
CA TYR A 44 2.68 -7.08 -11.96
C TYR A 44 2.50 -7.28 -10.46
N PHE A 45 1.26 -7.47 -10.01
CA PHE A 45 0.95 -7.67 -8.59
C PHE A 45 1.74 -8.83 -7.99
N LEU A 46 1.72 -10.01 -8.62
CA LEU A 46 2.43 -11.17 -8.10
C LEU A 46 3.93 -10.91 -7.90
N LEU A 47 4.57 -10.23 -8.86
CA LEU A 47 6.01 -9.94 -8.79
C LEU A 47 6.34 -8.74 -7.90
N ARG A 48 5.39 -7.81 -7.72
CA ARG A 48 5.56 -6.62 -6.90
C ARG A 48 5.32 -6.89 -5.42
N GLU A 49 4.39 -7.79 -5.09
CA GLU A 49 3.96 -8.04 -3.71
C GLU A 49 4.79 -9.14 -3.03
N MET A 50 5.21 -10.17 -3.78
CA MET A 50 6.02 -11.26 -3.22
C MET A 50 7.50 -10.89 -3.06
N HIS A 51 8.03 -11.14 -1.87
CA HIS A 51 9.46 -11.22 -1.63
C HIS A 51 9.93 -12.65 -1.92
N PHE A 52 10.69 -12.83 -3.01
CA PHE A 52 11.05 -14.17 -3.48
C PHE A 52 11.77 -14.98 -2.40
N GLY A 53 11.22 -16.17 -2.10
CA GLY A 53 11.70 -17.06 -1.04
C GLY A 53 10.92 -16.96 0.28
N LEU A 54 10.07 -15.94 0.43
CA LEU A 54 9.13 -15.80 1.55
C LEU A 54 7.69 -16.08 1.09
N ASP A 55 6.86 -16.51 2.03
CA ASP A 55 5.42 -16.62 1.80
C ASP A 55 4.81 -15.23 1.58
N ALA A 56 3.80 -15.14 0.74
CA ALA A 56 3.07 -13.91 0.43
C ALA A 56 1.57 -14.14 0.53
N ASN A 57 0.83 -13.10 0.95
CA ASN A 57 -0.62 -13.16 1.04
C ASN A 57 -1.25 -12.44 -0.16
N PHE A 58 -2.25 -13.07 -0.76
CA PHE A 58 -3.12 -12.44 -1.74
C PHE A 58 -4.43 -11.99 -1.07
N SER A 59 -4.86 -10.77 -1.36
CA SER A 59 -6.26 -10.35 -1.28
C SER A 59 -6.64 -9.55 -2.52
N GLU A 60 -7.89 -9.67 -2.97
CA GLU A 60 -8.37 -8.92 -4.16
C GLU A 60 -8.33 -7.40 -3.90
N GLU A 61 -8.56 -7.00 -2.64
CA GLU A 61 -8.41 -5.61 -2.21
C GLU A 61 -6.97 -5.11 -2.39
N ALA A 62 -5.97 -5.84 -1.90
CA ALA A 62 -4.56 -5.48 -2.08
C ALA A 62 -4.20 -5.42 -3.58
N PHE A 63 -4.71 -6.35 -4.37
CA PHE A 63 -4.51 -6.37 -5.80
C PHE A 63 -5.08 -5.12 -6.50
N VAL A 64 -6.34 -4.78 -6.24
CA VAL A 64 -6.98 -3.60 -6.85
C VAL A 64 -6.33 -2.30 -6.36
N ASN A 65 -5.97 -2.22 -5.07
CA ASN A 65 -5.26 -1.06 -4.52
C ASN A 65 -3.90 -0.86 -5.21
N ARG A 66 -3.14 -1.93 -5.41
CA ARG A 66 -1.86 -1.90 -6.12
C ARG A 66 -2.03 -1.48 -7.57
N LEU A 67 -3.01 -2.04 -8.28
CA LEU A 67 -3.32 -1.67 -9.66
C LEU A 67 -3.66 -0.18 -9.77
N ASN A 68 -4.53 0.31 -8.88
CA ASN A 68 -4.96 1.71 -8.90
C ASN A 68 -3.83 2.68 -8.54
N SER A 69 -3.06 2.37 -7.49
CA SER A 69 -1.98 3.24 -7.04
C SER A 69 -0.83 3.25 -8.06
N ASP A 70 -0.20 2.10 -8.27
CA ASP A 70 1.04 2.03 -9.03
C ASP A 70 0.77 2.20 -10.53
N LEU A 71 -0.22 1.49 -11.09
CA LEU A 71 -0.42 1.45 -12.53
C LEU A 71 -1.30 2.59 -13.03
N ALA A 72 -2.46 2.84 -12.42
CA ALA A 72 -3.38 3.87 -12.90
C ALA A 72 -2.93 5.28 -12.49
N ASN A 73 -2.67 5.52 -11.20
CA ASN A 73 -2.40 6.85 -10.67
C ASN A 73 -0.97 7.33 -10.90
N ASP A 74 0.03 6.44 -10.82
CA ASP A 74 1.43 6.84 -11.04
C ASP A 74 1.81 6.72 -12.52
N LEU A 75 2.02 5.49 -13.03
CA LEU A 75 2.56 5.30 -14.37
C LEU A 75 1.57 5.74 -15.46
N GLY A 76 0.30 5.36 -15.34
CA GLY A 76 -0.74 5.67 -16.32
C GLY A 76 -1.03 7.16 -16.44
N ASN A 77 -1.14 7.85 -15.31
CA ASN A 77 -1.30 9.30 -15.28
C ASN A 77 -0.08 10.02 -15.88
N LEU A 78 1.13 9.63 -15.50
CA LEU A 78 2.36 10.19 -16.06
C LEU A 78 2.38 10.04 -17.58
N PHE A 79 2.18 8.81 -18.07
CA PHE A 79 2.21 8.49 -19.49
C PHE A 79 1.15 9.31 -20.26
N SER A 80 -0.08 9.39 -19.74
CA SER A 80 -1.16 10.17 -20.34
C SER A 80 -0.87 11.68 -20.37
N ARG A 81 -0.32 12.24 -19.29
CA ARG A 81 0.09 13.67 -19.21
C ARG A 81 1.16 13.98 -20.26
N VAL A 82 2.19 13.15 -20.35
CA VAL A 82 3.31 13.35 -21.29
C VAL A 82 2.83 13.26 -22.74
N LEU A 83 2.00 12.27 -23.09
CA LEU A 83 1.38 12.19 -24.43
C LEU A 83 0.54 13.43 -24.72
N THR A 84 -0.28 13.87 -23.77
CA THR A 84 -1.15 15.05 -23.95
C THR A 84 -0.32 16.31 -24.19
N MET A 85 0.74 16.54 -23.40
CA MET A 85 1.64 17.68 -23.58
C MET A 85 2.37 17.62 -24.91
N THR A 86 2.86 16.44 -25.31
CA THR A 86 3.52 16.25 -26.62
C THR A 86 2.57 16.56 -27.78
N ASN A 87 1.30 16.14 -27.68
CA ASN A 87 0.29 16.46 -28.68
C ASN A 87 -0.04 17.95 -28.74
N LYS A 88 -0.14 18.59 -27.56
CA LYS A 88 -0.50 20.00 -27.44
C LYS A 88 0.61 20.93 -27.93
N TYR A 89 1.85 20.67 -27.55
CA TYR A 89 2.97 21.59 -27.78
C TYR A 89 3.82 21.24 -29.01
N PHE A 90 3.84 19.96 -29.41
CA PHE A 90 4.70 19.47 -30.49
C PHE A 90 3.92 18.72 -31.58
N ALA A 91 2.61 18.96 -31.68
CA ALA A 91 1.72 18.32 -32.66
C ALA A 91 1.81 16.78 -32.68
N GLY A 92 2.14 16.18 -31.54
CA GLY A 92 2.23 14.74 -31.36
C GLY A 92 3.51 14.15 -31.95
N LYS A 93 4.55 14.96 -32.15
CA LYS A 93 5.87 14.50 -32.57
C LYS A 93 6.86 14.59 -31.42
N VAL A 94 7.75 13.60 -31.30
CA VAL A 94 8.87 13.64 -30.37
C VAL A 94 9.75 14.85 -30.72
N PRO A 95 9.98 15.81 -29.81
CA PRO A 95 10.88 16.93 -30.08
C PRO A 95 12.35 16.50 -30.01
N SER A 96 13.26 17.30 -30.56
CA SER A 96 14.70 17.13 -30.31
C SER A 96 15.07 17.79 -28.99
N ALA A 97 15.88 17.12 -28.17
CA ALA A 97 16.42 17.74 -26.97
C ALA A 97 17.44 18.84 -27.34
N GLY A 98 17.34 19.99 -26.68
CA GLY A 98 18.34 21.06 -26.74
C GLY A 98 19.40 20.92 -25.66
N LYS A 99 19.95 22.05 -25.20
CA LYS A 99 20.94 22.05 -24.12
C LYS A 99 20.33 21.53 -22.80
N LEU A 100 21.08 20.69 -22.09
CA LEU A 100 20.71 20.16 -20.78
C LEU A 100 21.04 21.15 -19.66
N GLU A 101 20.17 21.17 -18.65
CA GLU A 101 20.38 21.83 -17.36
C GLU A 101 20.67 20.80 -16.26
N ALA A 102 21.08 21.26 -15.07
CA ALA A 102 21.42 20.38 -13.95
C ALA A 102 20.28 19.42 -13.56
N GLU A 103 19.03 19.88 -13.62
CA GLU A 103 17.85 19.03 -13.33
C GLU A 103 17.65 17.94 -14.39
N ASP A 104 18.04 18.21 -15.64
CA ASP A 104 17.95 17.25 -16.74
C ASP A 104 18.99 16.16 -16.62
N GLU A 105 20.22 16.54 -16.28
CA GLU A 105 21.31 15.60 -15.99
C GLU A 105 20.94 14.69 -14.81
N ALA A 106 20.25 15.24 -13.80
CA ALA A 106 19.73 14.45 -12.68
C ALA A 106 18.67 13.43 -13.12
N VAL A 107 17.74 13.79 -14.02
CA VAL A 107 16.76 12.85 -14.61
C VAL A 107 17.48 11.69 -15.31
N ILE A 108 18.50 12.01 -16.13
CA ILE A 108 19.26 11.00 -16.87
C ILE A 108 20.00 10.08 -15.88
N GLY A 109 20.72 10.67 -14.91
CA GLY A 109 21.49 9.91 -13.92
C GLY A 109 20.61 8.96 -13.10
N ILE A 110 19.51 9.47 -12.54
CA ILE A 110 18.56 8.67 -11.74
C ILE A 110 17.88 7.61 -12.60
N GLY A 111 17.55 7.94 -13.86
CA GLY A 111 16.99 6.98 -14.81
C GLY A 111 17.95 5.81 -15.07
N LEU A 112 19.20 6.09 -15.42
CA LEU A 112 20.21 5.06 -15.68
C LEU A 112 20.50 4.23 -14.43
N GLU A 113 20.60 4.85 -13.25
CA GLU A 113 20.77 4.14 -11.98
C GLU A 113 19.59 3.22 -11.68
N SER A 114 18.35 3.70 -11.85
CA SER A 114 17.14 2.91 -11.62
C SER A 114 17.05 1.72 -12.57
N ILE A 115 17.45 1.90 -13.84
CA ILE A 115 17.54 0.82 -14.81
C ILE A 115 18.61 -0.21 -14.41
N ALA A 116 19.80 0.25 -14.03
CA ALA A 116 20.87 -0.63 -13.57
C ALA A 116 20.45 -1.44 -12.33
N ASN A 117 19.80 -0.79 -11.37
CA ASN A 117 19.27 -1.41 -10.16
C ASN A 117 18.19 -2.44 -10.49
N PHE A 118 17.24 -2.11 -11.37
CA PHE A 118 16.25 -3.06 -11.86
C PHE A 118 16.93 -4.31 -12.42
N GLN A 119 17.86 -4.17 -13.36
CA GLN A 119 18.53 -5.30 -14.01
C GLN A 119 19.28 -6.18 -13.00
N ASN A 120 20.05 -5.56 -12.09
CA ASN A 120 20.82 -6.25 -11.06
C ASN A 120 19.93 -7.02 -10.07
N LEU A 121 18.85 -6.39 -9.61
CA LEU A 121 17.91 -6.99 -8.67
C LEU A 121 17.09 -8.11 -9.33
N PHE A 122 16.64 -7.89 -10.57
CA PHE A 122 15.85 -8.86 -11.33
C PHE A 122 16.65 -10.13 -11.62
N ALA A 123 17.93 -10.01 -12.00
CA ALA A 123 18.83 -11.14 -12.20
C ALA A 123 19.04 -11.99 -10.92
N ARG A 124 18.81 -11.41 -9.75
CA ARG A 124 18.91 -12.05 -8.43
C ARG A 124 17.56 -12.46 -7.85
N PHE A 125 16.50 -12.49 -8.67
CA PHE A 125 15.14 -12.85 -8.27
C PHE A 125 14.52 -11.89 -7.22
N GLN A 126 15.07 -10.69 -7.04
CA GLN A 126 14.52 -9.66 -6.14
C GLN A 126 13.49 -8.79 -6.88
N PHE A 127 12.46 -9.42 -7.43
CA PHE A 127 11.51 -8.80 -8.37
C PHE A 127 10.78 -7.59 -7.78
N ALA A 128 10.30 -7.68 -6.55
CA ALA A 128 9.59 -6.58 -5.89
C ALA A 128 10.48 -5.32 -5.77
N ARG A 129 11.75 -5.50 -5.39
CA ARG A 129 12.72 -4.41 -5.30
C ARG A 129 13.13 -3.87 -6.66
N ALA A 130 13.27 -4.75 -7.65
CA ALA A 130 13.54 -4.34 -9.03
C ALA A 130 12.41 -3.42 -9.53
N LEU A 131 11.16 -3.86 -9.42
CA LEU A 131 9.99 -3.07 -9.82
C LEU A 131 9.87 -1.77 -9.03
N GLU A 132 10.17 -1.78 -7.74
CA GLU A 132 10.18 -0.56 -6.94
C GLU A 132 11.21 0.46 -7.45
N SER A 133 12.40 0.01 -7.88
CA SER A 133 13.40 0.92 -8.47
C SER A 133 12.90 1.57 -9.76
N LEU A 134 12.14 0.86 -10.59
CA LEU A 134 11.46 1.51 -11.73
C LEU A 134 10.41 2.52 -11.27
N TRP A 135 9.68 2.22 -10.19
CA TRP A 135 8.65 3.12 -9.65
C TRP A 135 9.23 4.36 -8.98
N GLU A 136 10.40 4.28 -8.36
CA GLU A 136 11.17 5.44 -7.92
C GLU A 136 11.43 6.38 -9.10
N PHE A 137 11.81 5.84 -10.25
CA PHE A 137 12.00 6.65 -11.45
C PHE A 137 10.69 7.23 -12.00
N VAL A 138 9.59 6.47 -12.01
CA VAL A 138 8.25 6.99 -12.37
C VAL A 138 7.87 8.18 -11.49
N ARG A 139 8.04 8.07 -10.17
CA ARG A 139 7.76 9.18 -9.24
C ARG A 139 8.68 10.36 -9.45
N TYR A 140 9.95 10.12 -9.78
CA TYR A 140 10.90 11.17 -10.11
C TYR A 140 10.50 11.93 -11.39
N LEU A 141 10.06 11.24 -12.44
CA LEU A 141 9.55 11.88 -13.66
C LEU A 141 8.29 12.72 -13.40
N ASN A 142 7.38 12.25 -12.54
CA ASN A 142 6.24 13.06 -12.09
C ASN A 142 6.70 14.34 -11.40
N LYS A 143 7.64 14.23 -10.45
CA LYS A 143 8.22 15.39 -9.77
C LYS A 143 8.92 16.34 -10.75
N TYR A 144 9.63 15.81 -11.73
CA TYR A 144 10.32 16.60 -12.76
C TYR A 144 9.32 17.43 -13.60
N ILE A 145 8.14 16.89 -13.93
CA ILE A 145 7.07 17.70 -14.57
C ILE A 145 6.66 18.87 -13.68
N ASP A 146 6.49 18.63 -12.38
CA ASP A 146 6.00 19.66 -11.47
C ASP A 146 7.07 20.74 -11.21
N GLN A 147 8.35 20.36 -11.19
CA GLN A 147 9.49 21.28 -11.04
C GLN A 147 9.72 22.14 -12.29
N THR A 148 9.69 21.53 -13.47
CA THR A 148 9.94 22.21 -14.75
C THR A 148 8.72 22.97 -15.28
N ALA A 149 7.54 22.67 -14.74
CA ALA A 149 6.27 23.27 -15.12
C ALA A 149 6.11 23.51 -16.65
N PRO A 150 6.04 22.45 -17.50
CA PRO A 150 6.01 22.58 -18.97
C PRO A 150 4.95 23.55 -19.49
N TRP A 151 3.83 23.69 -18.78
CA TRP A 151 2.76 24.63 -19.13
C TRP A 151 3.17 26.10 -18.98
N GLN A 152 4.05 26.43 -18.03
CA GLN A 152 4.64 27.76 -17.87
C GLN A 152 5.67 28.01 -18.96
N LEU A 153 6.57 27.06 -19.22
CA LEU A 153 7.57 27.16 -20.31
C LEU A 153 6.89 27.44 -21.66
N ALA A 154 5.78 26.73 -21.95
CA ALA A 154 4.98 26.97 -23.14
C ALA A 154 4.37 28.38 -23.19
N LYS A 155 3.87 28.90 -22.06
CA LYS A 155 3.30 30.25 -21.96
C LYS A 155 4.35 31.33 -22.15
N GLU A 156 5.55 31.10 -21.64
CA GLU A 156 6.70 32.00 -21.73
C GLU A 156 7.47 31.87 -23.06
N LYS A 157 7.03 30.97 -23.95
CA LYS A 157 7.66 30.71 -25.26
C LYS A 157 9.11 30.23 -25.16
N GLN A 158 9.44 29.50 -24.09
CA GLN A 158 10.75 28.85 -23.93
C GLN A 158 10.76 27.51 -24.70
N GLU A 159 10.68 27.57 -26.03
CA GLU A 159 10.45 26.40 -26.89
C GLU A 159 11.56 25.34 -26.78
N GLU A 160 12.83 25.76 -26.77
CA GLU A 160 13.96 24.83 -26.66
C GLU A 160 13.98 24.10 -25.30
N ARG A 161 13.73 24.84 -24.21
CA ARG A 161 13.66 24.25 -22.86
C ARG A 161 12.51 23.26 -22.77
N LEU A 162 11.32 23.66 -23.25
CA LEU A 162 10.15 22.81 -23.29
C LEU A 162 10.39 21.53 -24.11
N ALA A 163 11.11 21.64 -25.24
CA ALA A 163 11.48 20.50 -26.08
C ALA A 163 12.37 19.51 -25.33
N THR A 164 13.41 19.99 -24.64
CA THR A 164 14.28 19.15 -23.79
C THR A 164 13.48 18.41 -22.72
N VAL A 165 12.63 19.13 -21.97
CA VAL A 165 11.82 18.55 -20.88
C VAL A 165 10.90 17.44 -21.41
N ILE A 166 10.17 17.70 -22.50
CA ILE A 166 9.28 16.71 -23.10
C ILE A 166 10.06 15.52 -23.66
N TYR A 167 11.22 15.74 -24.29
CA TYR A 167 12.07 14.66 -24.78
C TYR A 167 12.52 13.73 -23.65
N LEU A 168 13.01 14.28 -22.54
CA LEU A 168 13.50 13.47 -21.41
C LEU A 168 12.38 12.67 -20.75
N LEU A 169 11.17 13.23 -20.66
CA LEU A 169 9.99 12.51 -20.19
C LEU A 169 9.63 11.33 -21.11
N LEU A 170 9.65 11.54 -22.43
CA LEU A 170 9.35 10.50 -23.41
C LEU A 170 10.42 9.39 -23.41
N GLU A 171 11.70 9.76 -23.37
CA GLU A 171 12.80 8.79 -23.27
C GLU A 171 12.75 8.00 -21.95
N GLY A 172 12.46 8.66 -20.83
CA GLY A 172 12.25 7.99 -19.55
C GLY A 172 11.12 6.95 -19.61
N LEU A 173 9.98 7.30 -20.22
CA LEU A 173 8.86 6.39 -20.44
C LEU A 173 9.21 5.24 -21.39
N ARG A 174 10.02 5.47 -22.43
CA ARG A 174 10.55 4.39 -23.31
C ARG A 174 11.35 3.39 -22.49
N LYS A 175 12.26 3.87 -21.63
CA LYS A 175 13.11 3.01 -20.79
C LYS A 175 12.30 2.22 -19.76
N ILE A 176 11.32 2.87 -19.11
CA ILE A 176 10.37 2.18 -18.21
C ILE A 176 9.62 1.08 -18.98
N ALA A 177 9.07 1.39 -20.16
CA ALA A 177 8.31 0.42 -20.96
C ALA A 177 9.18 -0.80 -21.34
N LEU A 178 10.43 -0.60 -21.75
CA LEU A 178 11.36 -1.70 -22.06
C LEU A 178 11.62 -2.61 -20.85
N HIS A 179 11.88 -2.03 -19.67
CA HIS A 179 12.21 -2.80 -18.46
C HIS A 179 10.99 -3.43 -17.81
N LEU A 180 9.80 -2.94 -18.13
CA LEU A 180 8.55 -3.54 -17.69
C LEU A 180 8.18 -4.77 -18.52
N TRP A 181 8.79 -4.98 -19.69
CA TRP A 181 8.45 -6.07 -20.62
C TRP A 181 8.54 -7.48 -20.01
N PRO A 182 9.55 -7.85 -19.20
CA PRO A 182 9.61 -9.16 -18.54
C PRO A 182 8.40 -9.43 -17.62
N VAL A 183 7.76 -8.37 -17.12
CA VAL A 183 6.64 -8.41 -16.17
C VAL A 183 5.30 -8.26 -16.89
N MET A 184 5.15 -7.23 -17.74
CA MET A 184 3.93 -6.91 -18.47
C MET A 184 4.17 -6.78 -19.99
N PRO A 185 4.44 -7.89 -20.72
CA PRO A 185 4.88 -7.83 -22.12
C PRO A 185 3.94 -7.05 -23.03
N SER A 186 2.63 -7.32 -22.97
CA SER A 186 1.64 -6.69 -23.85
C SER A 186 1.50 -5.19 -23.61
N VAL A 187 1.59 -4.76 -22.34
CA VAL A 187 1.52 -3.35 -21.96
C VAL A 187 2.78 -2.62 -22.41
N SER A 188 3.96 -3.22 -22.21
CA SER A 188 5.22 -2.64 -22.68
C SER A 188 5.25 -2.43 -24.19
N VAL A 189 4.82 -3.42 -24.97
CA VAL A 189 4.70 -3.31 -26.43
C VAL A 189 3.76 -2.17 -26.82
N GLU A 190 2.60 -2.08 -26.16
CA GLU A 190 1.62 -1.04 -26.47
C GLU A 190 2.09 0.35 -26.03
N MET A 191 2.80 0.49 -24.90
CA MET A 191 3.43 1.75 -24.49
C MET A 191 4.46 2.20 -25.53
N LEU A 192 5.35 1.30 -25.97
CA LEU A 192 6.38 1.62 -26.97
C LEU A 192 5.76 2.03 -28.31
N LYS A 193 4.72 1.29 -28.75
CA LYS A 193 3.94 1.66 -29.93
C LYS A 193 3.29 3.04 -29.79
N GLN A 194 2.74 3.37 -28.63
CA GLN A 194 2.16 4.69 -28.36
C GLN A 194 3.22 5.81 -28.29
N LEU A 195 4.49 5.48 -28.06
CA LEU A 195 5.63 6.38 -28.21
C LEU A 195 6.17 6.44 -29.65
N GLY A 196 5.58 5.70 -30.59
CA GLY A 196 6.03 5.63 -31.99
C GLY A 196 7.22 4.70 -32.22
N VAL A 197 7.58 3.87 -31.23
CA VAL A 197 8.68 2.92 -31.31
C VAL A 197 8.16 1.56 -31.78
N ASP A 198 8.71 1.05 -32.87
CA ASP A 198 8.51 -0.34 -33.28
C ASP A 198 9.40 -1.25 -32.45
N PHE A 199 8.79 -2.10 -31.62
CA PHE A 199 9.51 -2.91 -30.64
C PHE A 199 9.55 -4.37 -31.05
N GLU A 200 10.76 -4.87 -31.23
CA GLU A 200 11.05 -6.29 -31.41
C GLU A 200 12.03 -6.74 -30.32
N VAL A 201 11.59 -7.65 -29.45
CA VAL A 201 12.39 -8.10 -28.31
C VAL A 201 13.78 -8.63 -28.70
N GLN A 202 13.91 -9.25 -29.87
CA GLN A 202 15.18 -9.81 -30.35
C GLN A 202 16.19 -8.74 -30.75
N LYS A 203 15.74 -7.51 -31.05
CA LYS A 203 16.58 -6.38 -31.46
C LYS A 203 17.01 -5.50 -30.28
N VAL A 204 16.48 -5.75 -29.09
CA VAL A 204 16.74 -4.93 -27.90
C VAL A 204 17.81 -5.59 -27.03
N ASP A 205 18.95 -4.93 -26.89
CA ASP A 205 19.89 -5.20 -25.82
C ASP A 205 19.42 -4.48 -24.55
N LEU A 206 18.67 -5.19 -23.71
CA LEU A 206 18.14 -4.62 -22.47
C LEU A 206 19.27 -4.20 -21.52
N LEU A 207 20.41 -4.92 -21.49
CA LEU A 207 21.51 -4.63 -20.56
C LEU A 207 22.22 -3.31 -20.91
N ALA A 208 22.39 -3.04 -22.21
CA ALA A 208 22.96 -1.78 -22.68
C ALA A 208 22.14 -0.54 -22.26
N GLU A 209 20.83 -0.69 -22.05
CA GLU A 209 19.96 0.41 -21.64
C GLU A 209 20.30 1.00 -20.27
N SER A 210 21.10 0.34 -19.44
CA SER A 210 21.60 0.90 -18.17
C SER A 210 22.72 1.94 -18.34
N LYS A 211 23.28 2.05 -19.56
CA LYS A 211 24.47 2.89 -19.84
C LYS A 211 24.21 3.99 -20.87
N GLU A 212 23.08 3.91 -21.56
CA GLU A 212 22.79 4.76 -22.72
C GLU A 212 21.46 5.46 -22.54
N TRP A 213 21.43 6.74 -22.89
CA TRP A 213 20.26 7.60 -22.87
C TRP A 213 20.05 8.25 -24.23
N GLY A 214 18.80 8.56 -24.57
CA GLY A 214 18.47 9.33 -25.76
C GLY A 214 18.38 8.51 -27.04
N LYS A 215 17.88 7.27 -26.95
CA LYS A 215 17.63 6.43 -28.13
C LYS A 215 16.27 6.65 -28.78
N LEU A 216 15.38 7.42 -28.15
CA LEU A 216 14.14 7.81 -28.80
C LEU A 216 14.44 8.80 -29.92
N GLU A 217 14.07 8.45 -31.14
CA GLU A 217 14.30 9.29 -32.32
C GLU A 217 13.33 10.50 -32.32
N ALA A 218 13.88 11.68 -32.62
CA ALA A 218 13.07 12.88 -32.81
C ALA A 218 12.19 12.75 -34.06
N GLY A 219 11.02 13.38 -34.03
CA GLY A 219 10.05 13.38 -35.13
C GLY A 219 9.09 12.19 -35.16
N LEU A 220 9.34 11.13 -34.37
CA LEU A 220 8.41 10.01 -34.23
C LEU A 220 7.03 10.49 -33.75
N LYS A 221 5.97 9.87 -34.26
CA LYS A 221 4.60 10.25 -33.93
C LYS A 221 4.12 9.47 -32.71
N VAL A 222 3.73 10.18 -31.67
CA VAL A 222 3.14 9.60 -30.46
C VAL A 222 1.62 9.51 -30.58
N ALA A 223 1.01 8.62 -29.80
CA ALA A 223 -0.43 8.51 -29.68
C ALA A 223 -1.05 9.75 -29.01
N LYS A 224 -2.32 10.05 -29.33
CA LYS A 224 -3.04 11.20 -28.76
C LYS A 224 -3.45 11.01 -27.30
N LYS A 225 -3.74 9.77 -26.91
CA LYS A 225 -4.25 9.39 -25.59
C LYS A 225 -3.86 7.94 -25.31
N SER A 226 -3.85 7.58 -24.03
CA SER A 226 -3.66 6.21 -23.57
C SER A 226 -4.80 5.79 -22.64
N ASN A 227 -5.18 4.52 -22.68
CA ASN A 227 -6.13 3.90 -21.74
C ASN A 227 -5.56 2.56 -21.23
N LEU A 228 -4.25 2.47 -21.06
CA LEU A 228 -3.56 1.22 -20.72
C LEU A 228 -3.84 0.74 -19.30
N PHE A 229 -4.10 1.67 -18.38
CA PHE A 229 -4.31 1.38 -16.97
C PHE A 229 -5.63 2.02 -16.50
N PRO A 230 -6.78 1.49 -16.94
CA PRO A 230 -8.06 1.99 -16.46
C PRO A 230 -8.18 1.68 -14.96
N ARG A 231 -8.56 2.70 -14.18
CA ARG A 231 -8.82 2.56 -12.76
C ARG A 231 -9.91 1.51 -12.54
N GLN A 232 -9.69 0.63 -11.58
CA GLN A 232 -10.61 -0.44 -11.24
C GLN A 232 -11.37 -0.07 -9.97
N GLU A 233 -12.68 -0.33 -9.97
CA GLU A 233 -13.50 -0.26 -8.77
C GLU A 233 -13.68 -1.66 -8.21
N ILE A 234 -13.59 -1.80 -6.89
CA ILE A 234 -13.99 -3.03 -6.22
C ILE A 234 -15.52 -3.06 -6.22
N LYS A 235 -16.12 -3.66 -7.24
CA LYS A 235 -17.51 -4.11 -7.15
C LYS A 235 -17.51 -5.33 -6.25
N LEU A 236 -17.85 -5.14 -4.98
CA LEU A 236 -18.17 -6.24 -4.08
C LEU A 236 -19.42 -6.93 -4.64
N GLU A 237 -19.22 -7.94 -5.49
CA GLU A 237 -20.31 -8.80 -5.93
C GLU A 237 -20.86 -9.51 -4.69
N GLN A 238 -22.09 -9.15 -4.32
CA GLN A 238 -22.85 -9.82 -3.28
C GLN A 238 -23.23 -11.22 -3.78
N ASN A 239 -22.28 -12.16 -3.75
CA ASN A 239 -22.58 -13.58 -3.93
C ASN A 239 -23.37 -14.07 -2.70
N LYS A 240 -24.69 -13.98 -2.81
CA LYS A 240 -25.70 -14.32 -1.80
C LYS A 240 -25.87 -15.83 -1.53
N GLU A 241 -25.05 -16.72 -2.05
CA GLU A 241 -25.36 -18.16 -2.04
C GLU A 241 -24.35 -19.10 -1.36
N ALA A 242 -23.33 -18.59 -0.67
CA ALA A 242 -22.40 -19.44 0.10
C ALA A 242 -22.35 -19.10 1.60
N ALA A 243 -23.46 -18.63 2.16
CA ALA A 243 -23.61 -18.46 3.60
C ALA A 243 -23.90 -19.81 4.29
N SER A 244 -22.92 -20.72 4.29
CA SER A 244 -22.86 -21.75 5.31
C SER A 244 -21.42 -22.20 5.56
N SER A 245 -20.99 -22.02 6.81
CA SER A 245 -19.81 -22.56 7.49
C SER A 245 -18.45 -21.84 7.35
N ALA A 246 -18.31 -20.83 8.21
CA ALA A 246 -17.20 -20.60 9.15
C ALA A 246 -15.79 -20.22 8.63
N SER A 247 -15.50 -18.91 8.68
CA SER A 247 -14.31 -18.37 9.35
C SER A 247 -14.53 -16.89 9.73
N LEU A 248 -14.62 -16.62 11.03
CA LEU A 248 -14.79 -15.30 11.63
C LEU A 248 -13.46 -14.53 11.56
N LYS A 249 -13.26 -13.72 10.51
CA LYS A 249 -12.51 -12.47 10.63
C LYS A 249 -13.55 -11.37 10.77
N GLU A 250 -13.66 -10.80 11.97
CA GLU A 250 -14.56 -9.69 12.25
C GLU A 250 -14.20 -8.53 11.31
N LYS A 251 -15.10 -8.27 10.35
CA LYS A 251 -15.20 -6.96 9.71
C LYS A 251 -15.28 -5.94 10.84
N LYS A 252 -14.31 -5.04 10.94
CA LYS A 252 -14.57 -3.80 11.66
C LYS A 252 -15.63 -3.06 10.86
N GLU A 253 -16.88 -3.17 11.31
CA GLU A 253 -17.91 -2.24 10.91
C GLU A 253 -17.41 -0.84 11.29
N TYR A 254 -17.27 0.04 10.31
CA TYR A 254 -16.99 1.44 10.59
C TYR A 254 -18.20 1.99 11.33
N VAL A 255 -18.01 2.28 12.62
CA VAL A 255 -19.01 2.94 13.43
C VAL A 255 -19.04 4.43 13.06
N SER A 256 -20.22 5.04 13.07
CA SER A 256 -20.33 6.47 12.83
C SER A 256 -19.69 7.25 13.99
N PHE A 257 -19.32 8.51 13.76
CA PHE A 257 -18.88 9.38 14.85
C PHE A 257 -19.96 9.54 15.94
N GLU A 258 -21.23 9.41 15.58
CA GLU A 258 -22.34 9.39 16.53
C GLU A 258 -22.33 8.14 17.42
N ASP A 259 -21.84 7.01 16.93
CA ASP A 259 -21.64 5.82 17.76
C ASP A 259 -20.49 5.98 18.74
N PHE A 260 -19.42 6.71 18.38
CA PHE A 260 -18.36 7.08 19.31
C PHE A 260 -18.87 8.02 20.41
N LYS A 261 -19.67 9.03 20.06
CA LYS A 261 -20.31 9.93 21.04
C LYS A 261 -21.21 9.22 22.05
N LYS A 262 -21.76 8.05 21.69
CA LYS A 262 -22.56 7.24 22.61
C LYS A 262 -21.72 6.62 23.73
N LEU A 263 -20.40 6.57 23.63
CA LEU A 263 -19.52 6.08 24.69
C LEU A 263 -19.14 7.22 25.65
N ASP A 264 -19.24 6.98 26.95
CA ASP A 264 -18.70 7.87 27.99
C ASP A 264 -17.37 7.29 28.46
N LEU A 265 -16.28 7.86 27.95
CA LEU A 265 -14.91 7.49 28.29
C LEU A 265 -14.36 8.51 29.28
N ARG A 266 -13.85 8.03 30.43
CA ARG A 266 -13.33 8.89 31.49
C ARG A 266 -11.98 8.43 32.02
N VAL A 267 -11.17 9.38 32.44
CA VAL A 267 -9.95 9.09 33.21
C VAL A 267 -10.36 8.74 34.64
N GLY A 268 -9.88 7.62 35.14
CA GLY A 268 -10.11 7.16 36.50
C GLY A 268 -8.85 6.75 37.22
N LYS A 269 -8.84 6.93 38.54
CA LYS A 269 -7.70 6.58 39.39
C LYS A 269 -8.00 5.32 40.20
N ILE A 270 -7.13 4.33 40.13
CA ILE A 270 -7.31 3.08 40.89
C ILE A 270 -7.01 3.35 42.37
N LEU A 271 -8.04 3.27 43.21
CA LEU A 271 -7.94 3.44 44.66
C LEU A 271 -7.56 2.14 45.37
N SER A 272 -8.06 1.00 44.87
CA SER A 272 -7.68 -0.31 45.39
C SER A 272 -7.78 -1.39 44.31
N ALA A 273 -6.96 -2.42 44.43
CA ALA A 273 -7.00 -3.61 43.59
C ALA A 273 -6.91 -4.86 44.48
N THR A 274 -7.77 -5.85 44.24
CA THR A 274 -7.76 -7.13 44.96
C THR A 274 -8.00 -8.28 43.97
N ARG A 275 -7.54 -9.50 44.30
CA ARG A 275 -7.85 -10.68 43.47
C ARG A 275 -9.29 -11.14 43.74
N VAL A 276 -9.99 -11.53 42.68
CA VAL A 276 -11.33 -12.10 42.81
C VAL A 276 -11.21 -13.54 43.31
N GLU A 277 -11.92 -13.87 44.39
CA GLU A 277 -11.96 -15.24 44.92
C GLU A 277 -12.43 -16.23 43.85
N LYS A 278 -11.75 -17.38 43.78
CA LYS A 278 -12.01 -18.47 42.80
C LYS A 278 -11.69 -18.10 41.34
N SER A 279 -10.96 -17.01 41.09
CA SER A 279 -10.44 -16.68 39.76
C SER A 279 -8.97 -16.27 39.82
N ASP A 280 -8.17 -16.87 38.96
CA ASP A 280 -6.76 -16.57 38.72
C ASP A 280 -6.56 -15.46 37.67
N LYS A 281 -7.62 -15.08 36.95
CA LYS A 281 -7.58 -14.14 35.82
C LYS A 281 -8.16 -12.76 36.13
N LEU A 282 -8.92 -12.62 37.22
CA LEU A 282 -9.71 -11.42 37.50
C LEU A 282 -9.16 -10.62 38.69
N LEU A 283 -9.08 -9.30 38.52
CA LEU A 283 -8.90 -8.33 39.60
C LEU A 283 -10.19 -7.55 39.81
N LYS A 284 -10.51 -7.28 41.07
CA LYS A 284 -11.51 -6.32 41.50
C LYS A 284 -10.80 -4.99 41.75
N LEU A 285 -11.19 -3.96 41.00
CA LEU A 285 -10.67 -2.61 41.08
C LEU A 285 -11.74 -1.69 41.66
N GLU A 286 -11.36 -0.81 42.58
CA GLU A 286 -12.15 0.35 42.98
C GLU A 286 -11.54 1.57 42.29
N VAL A 287 -12.28 2.19 41.36
CA VAL A 287 -11.78 3.27 40.52
C VAL A 287 -12.54 4.56 40.80
N ASP A 288 -11.80 5.62 41.13
CA ASP A 288 -12.33 6.97 41.30
C ASP A 288 -12.54 7.64 39.94
N LEU A 289 -13.78 8.02 39.64
CA LEU A 289 -14.18 8.77 38.45
C LEU A 289 -14.70 10.17 38.79
N GLY A 290 -14.37 10.70 39.98
CA GLY A 290 -14.90 11.98 40.47
C GLY A 290 -16.38 11.93 40.82
N GLU A 291 -16.92 10.75 41.14
CA GLU A 291 -18.31 10.50 41.55
C GLU A 291 -18.41 10.38 43.09
N ASP A 292 -19.63 10.38 43.65
CA ASP A 292 -19.84 10.27 45.11
C ASP A 292 -19.28 8.97 45.72
N LYS A 293 -19.13 7.92 44.91
CA LYS A 293 -18.54 6.63 45.29
C LYS A 293 -17.62 6.13 44.17
N PRO A 294 -16.50 5.47 44.51
CA PRO A 294 -15.69 4.79 43.50
C PRO A 294 -16.49 3.66 42.86
N ARG A 295 -16.20 3.38 41.60
CA ARG A 295 -16.85 2.29 40.87
C ARG A 295 -16.09 0.99 41.03
N GLN A 296 -16.84 -0.07 41.29
CA GLN A 296 -16.31 -1.42 41.28
C GLN A 296 -16.20 -1.93 39.84
N ILE A 297 -14.99 -2.26 39.39
CA ILE A 297 -14.72 -2.79 38.05
C ILE A 297 -14.00 -4.13 38.17
N ILE A 298 -14.56 -5.17 37.54
CA ILE A 298 -13.94 -6.49 37.48
C ILE A 298 -13.19 -6.62 36.15
N ALA A 299 -11.86 -6.69 36.22
CA ALA A 299 -10.98 -6.65 35.04
C ALA A 299 -10.16 -7.94 34.91
N GLY A 300 -10.10 -8.48 33.68
CA GLY A 300 -9.36 -9.69 33.32
C GLY A 300 -7.85 -9.50 33.18
N ILE A 301 -7.24 -8.72 34.06
CA ILE A 301 -5.85 -8.24 33.93
C ILE A 301 -4.89 -8.86 34.95
N ALA A 302 -5.38 -9.79 35.79
CA ALA A 302 -4.56 -10.44 36.83
C ALA A 302 -3.31 -11.19 36.31
N PRO A 303 -3.29 -11.77 35.08
CA PRO A 303 -2.09 -12.39 34.55
C PRO A 303 -0.96 -11.40 34.22
N TYR A 304 -1.30 -10.11 34.07
CA TYR A 304 -0.39 -9.08 33.56
C TYR A 304 0.02 -8.04 34.59
N PHE A 305 -0.78 -7.85 35.66
CA PHE A 305 -0.51 -6.86 36.70
C PHE A 305 -0.73 -7.44 38.09
N SER A 306 0.16 -7.07 39.02
CA SER A 306 -0.08 -7.31 40.44
C SER A 306 -0.96 -6.20 41.04
N PRO A 307 -1.76 -6.48 42.09
CA PRO A 307 -2.56 -5.45 42.75
C PRO A 307 -1.75 -4.24 43.23
N ALA A 308 -0.53 -4.46 43.71
CA ALA A 308 0.35 -3.40 44.20
C ALA A 308 0.78 -2.43 43.09
N GLU A 309 0.98 -2.94 41.87
CA GLU A 309 1.36 -2.13 40.71
C GLU A 309 0.24 -1.25 40.17
N LEU A 310 -1.01 -1.53 40.54
CA LEU A 310 -2.18 -0.81 40.02
C LEU A 310 -2.59 0.35 40.93
N MET A 311 -2.17 0.35 42.19
CA MET A 311 -2.51 1.40 43.15
C MET A 311 -2.07 2.77 42.65
N GLY A 312 -3.01 3.72 42.60
CA GLY A 312 -2.75 5.10 42.22
C GLY A 312 -2.57 5.35 40.71
N LYS A 313 -2.61 4.32 39.86
CA LYS A 313 -2.51 4.50 38.41
C LYS A 313 -3.78 5.13 37.82
N GLU A 314 -3.57 6.03 36.87
CA GLU A 314 -4.62 6.57 36.01
C GLU A 314 -4.90 5.62 34.85
N VAL A 315 -6.18 5.33 34.61
CA VAL A 315 -6.66 4.43 33.56
C VAL A 315 -7.84 5.02 32.82
N ILE A 316 -8.05 4.62 31.56
CA ILE A 316 -9.26 4.98 30.81
C ILE A 316 -10.37 3.97 31.08
N VAL A 317 -11.54 4.47 31.47
CA VAL A 317 -12.74 3.69 31.82
C VAL A 317 -13.89 4.04 30.90
N VAL A 318 -14.59 3.02 30.38
CA VAL A 318 -15.92 3.18 29.79
C VAL A 318 -16.96 3.18 30.91
N SER A 319 -17.57 4.33 31.19
CA SER A 319 -18.42 4.55 32.36
C SER A 319 -19.93 4.38 32.11
N ASN A 320 -20.38 4.28 30.85
CA ASN A 320 -21.80 4.17 30.53
C ASN A 320 -22.23 2.81 29.96
N LEU A 321 -21.43 1.76 30.19
CA LEU A 321 -21.88 0.39 29.94
C LEU A 321 -22.88 -0.04 31.00
N LYS A 322 -23.88 -0.84 30.60
CA LYS A 322 -24.82 -1.46 31.54
C LYS A 322 -24.04 -2.32 32.54
N PRO A 323 -24.21 -2.13 33.87
CA PRO A 323 -23.56 -2.98 34.87
C PRO A 323 -23.87 -4.46 34.65
N ARG A 324 -22.86 -5.31 34.85
CA ARG A 324 -23.00 -6.77 34.68
C ARG A 324 -22.33 -7.51 35.81
N LYS A 325 -22.89 -8.66 36.18
CA LYS A 325 -22.25 -9.55 37.15
C LYS A 325 -21.16 -10.38 36.46
N ILE A 326 -19.94 -10.29 36.95
CA ILE A 326 -18.78 -11.07 36.52
C ILE A 326 -18.31 -11.86 37.74
N PHE A 327 -18.32 -13.19 37.65
CA PHE A 327 -17.92 -14.06 38.76
C PHE A 327 -18.66 -13.78 40.09
N GLY A 328 -19.95 -13.43 39.99
CA GLY A 328 -20.81 -13.13 41.13
C GLY A 328 -20.69 -11.71 41.68
N GLN A 329 -19.71 -10.92 41.22
CA GLN A 329 -19.49 -9.53 41.63
C GLN A 329 -19.99 -8.56 40.56
N LEU A 330 -20.50 -7.39 40.96
CA LEU A 330 -20.99 -6.38 40.03
C LEU A 330 -19.81 -5.62 39.38
N SER A 331 -19.80 -5.47 38.06
CA SER A 331 -18.85 -4.61 37.34
C SER A 331 -19.61 -3.43 36.73
N GLU A 332 -19.25 -2.22 37.14
CA GLU A 332 -19.94 -0.96 36.82
C GLU A 332 -19.16 -0.09 35.81
N GLY A 333 -18.23 -0.72 35.10
CA GLY A 333 -17.41 -0.10 34.06
C GLY A 333 -16.48 -1.10 33.41
N MET A 334 -15.68 -0.61 32.47
CA MET A 334 -14.64 -1.40 31.79
C MET A 334 -13.36 -0.57 31.66
N VAL A 335 -12.24 -1.10 32.16
CA VAL A 335 -10.91 -0.50 31.93
C VAL A 335 -10.39 -0.90 30.56
N LEU A 336 -9.78 0.03 29.83
CA LEU A 336 -9.21 -0.21 28.51
C LEU A 336 -7.73 -0.62 28.57
N ALA A 337 -7.35 -1.62 27.78
CA ALA A 337 -5.98 -2.08 27.63
C ALA A 337 -5.64 -2.36 26.15
N ALA A 338 -4.37 -2.19 25.79
CA ALA A 338 -3.80 -2.58 24.50
C ALA A 338 -3.08 -3.93 24.65
N ASN A 339 -3.27 -4.81 23.67
CA ASN A 339 -2.62 -6.12 23.59
C ASN A 339 -2.26 -6.43 22.13
N ASP A 340 -0.97 -6.63 21.85
CA ASP A 340 -0.45 -6.97 20.52
C ASP A 340 0.01 -8.44 20.42
N GLY A 341 -0.28 -9.25 21.44
CA GLY A 341 0.17 -10.63 21.56
C GLY A 341 1.55 -10.80 22.20
N GLN A 342 2.33 -9.72 22.34
CA GLN A 342 3.65 -9.71 22.98
C GLN A 342 3.68 -8.85 24.25
N SER A 343 2.90 -7.77 24.28
CA SER A 343 2.84 -6.78 25.36
C SER A 343 1.39 -6.50 25.77
N PHE A 344 1.19 -6.20 27.06
CA PHE A 344 -0.12 -5.84 27.62
C PHE A 344 0.01 -4.55 28.42
N ALA A 345 -0.70 -3.50 28.00
CA ALA A 345 -0.59 -2.16 28.58
C ALA A 345 -1.96 -1.55 28.87
N LEU A 346 -2.15 -0.97 30.05
CA LEU A 346 -3.35 -0.19 30.36
C LEU A 346 -3.30 1.14 29.61
N LEU A 347 -4.43 1.54 29.03
CA LEU A 347 -4.53 2.87 28.43
C LEU A 347 -4.56 3.92 29.54
N THR A 348 -3.76 4.97 29.38
CA THR A 348 -3.62 6.08 30.32
C THR A 348 -3.41 7.39 29.58
N VAL A 349 -3.33 8.50 30.30
CA VAL A 349 -3.05 9.84 29.77
C VAL A 349 -1.57 10.20 29.91
N SER A 350 -1.06 11.08 29.05
CA SER A 350 0.35 11.49 29.06
C SER A 350 0.69 12.52 30.15
N LYS A 351 -0.31 13.05 30.83
CA LYS A 351 -0.21 14.03 31.92
C LYS A 351 -1.33 13.75 32.91
N GLU A 352 -1.07 14.00 34.19
CA GLU A 352 -2.11 13.93 35.23
C GLU A 352 -3.27 14.87 34.88
N VAL A 353 -4.49 14.36 35.01
CA VAL A 353 -5.71 15.14 34.83
C VAL A 353 -6.69 14.78 35.94
N LYS A 354 -7.64 15.67 36.21
CA LYS A 354 -8.62 15.45 37.26
C LYS A 354 -9.40 14.15 37.03
N GLU A 355 -9.64 13.40 38.10
CA GLU A 355 -10.45 12.18 38.08
C GLU A 355 -11.84 12.50 37.53
N GLY A 356 -12.33 11.65 36.63
CA GLY A 356 -13.61 11.85 35.94
C GLY A 356 -13.55 12.71 34.68
N THR A 357 -12.37 13.22 34.29
CA THR A 357 -12.22 13.99 33.04
C THR A 357 -12.69 13.15 31.85
N LYS A 358 -13.60 13.71 31.05
CA LYS A 358 -14.15 13.05 29.85
C LYS A 358 -13.15 13.08 28.70
N ILE A 359 -13.00 11.95 28.02
CA ILE A 359 -12.23 11.82 26.77
C ILE A 359 -13.15 12.19 25.59
N SER A 360 -12.65 13.06 24.70
CA SER A 360 -13.41 13.67 23.59
C SER A 360 -12.81 13.35 22.23
#